data_AF-A0A7S3Y5R9-F1
#
_entry.id   AF-A0A7S3Y5R9-F1
#
_cell.length_a   1.000
_cell.length_b   1.000
_cell.length_c   1.000
_cell.angle_alpha   90.00
_cell.angle_beta   90.00
_cell.angle_gamma   90.00
#
_symmetry.space_group_name_H-M   'P 1'
#
loop_
_entity.id
_entity.type
_entity.pdbx_description
1 polymer ?
#
loop_
_entity_poly.entity_id
_entity_poly.type
_entity_poly.pdbx_seq_one_letter_code
_entity_poly.pdbx_strand_id
1 'polypeptide(L)'
;MKRDPESYVEEFKQQHARFLSELEIFKLRPSKESASFAELTNFISHVSPHYPEDCKDFPSQIMGLLEKHHAVLTPNLRKTLIQALILVRNRGLLAPLELLKLCFKLFRCNDKNLRQLLFDHIVADVKMVNLKKKDEALNRQLQGFLYKMVGAEASEIAAKKSLEVLVELYRRRVWTDARTVNAIAQGVASPVAKLMVLSMNFFLGIDRKIADDDAAGSLYEPEQVQTHQHSKKTAKRARHVEKQKAGNRRRRLAKEAGKGAPEPLFPAINLLHDPQGLAERAFASLKKADQRFEVRLLQMNFISRVLAHHRLLLLPFYTYLQRYVTGKQEHVTQILAYLVQGCHELVPPDEVLACVRAVAHHFVSDRSNNDMVAVGLNTIRAIVARVPALLAVEDGGGEEEGEGAGGAGRGDLAAFVQDLAGYAKARDKSVVVAARGFVNLVKELHPALLRTRDRGRDHVKGARPLAYGEVRAAEGVDGVELLQEEEERLAAQQALEEVGRGESDEEEEEEE
;
A
#
# COMPACT_ATOMS: atom_id res chain seq x y z
N MET A 1 17.21 -50.99 8.57
CA MET A 1 16.69 -49.75 9.21
C MET A 1 15.51 -49.15 8.46
N LYS A 2 15.65 -48.39 7.36
CA LYS A 2 14.45 -47.81 6.70
C LYS A 2 13.56 -48.83 5.96
N ARG A 3 14.15 -49.89 5.41
CA ARG A 3 13.43 -50.95 4.65
C ARG A 3 12.85 -52.03 5.56
N ASP A 4 13.54 -52.28 6.67
CA ASP A 4 13.17 -53.24 7.69
C ASP A 4 13.59 -52.62 9.04
N PRO A 5 12.66 -52.03 9.80
CA PRO A 5 12.94 -51.44 11.10
C PRO A 5 13.06 -52.47 12.22
N GLU A 6 12.29 -53.55 12.16
CA GLU A 6 12.19 -54.53 13.25
C GLU A 6 13.50 -55.30 13.44
N SER A 7 14.14 -55.70 12.35
CA SER A 7 15.41 -56.44 12.41
C SER A 7 16.60 -55.61 12.87
N TYR A 8 16.49 -54.27 12.90
CA TYR A 8 17.60 -53.36 13.20
C TYR A 8 17.41 -52.56 14.50
N VAL A 9 16.51 -53.00 15.39
CA VAL A 9 16.20 -52.33 16.65
C VAL A 9 17.44 -52.23 17.54
N GLU A 10 18.24 -53.29 17.65
CA GLU A 10 19.40 -53.32 18.54
C GLU A 10 20.54 -52.42 18.04
N GLU A 11 20.80 -52.41 16.73
CA GLU A 11 21.76 -51.48 16.12
C GLU A 11 21.29 -50.03 16.26
N PHE A 12 19.99 -49.78 16.16
CA PHE A 12 19.43 -48.44 16.40
C PHE A 12 19.66 -48.02 17.86
N LYS A 13 19.34 -48.87 18.83
CA LYS A 13 19.57 -48.59 20.26
C LYS A 13 21.03 -48.32 20.57
N GLN A 14 21.95 -49.05 19.93
CA GLN A 14 23.39 -48.80 20.07
C GLN A 14 23.78 -47.40 19.59
N GLN A 15 23.29 -46.97 18.42
CA GLN A 15 23.54 -45.62 17.92
C GLN A 15 22.84 -44.54 18.75
N HIS A 16 21.64 -44.82 19.25
CA HIS A 16 20.91 -43.90 20.15
C HIS A 16 21.65 -43.71 21.48
N ALA A 17 22.15 -44.78 22.10
CA ALA A 17 22.96 -44.71 23.30
C ALA A 17 24.29 -43.95 23.09
N ARG A 18 24.91 -44.14 21.91
CA ARG A 18 26.10 -43.36 21.51
C ARG A 18 25.76 -41.87 21.40
N PHE A 19 24.63 -41.54 20.77
CA PHE A 19 24.17 -40.15 20.67
C PHE A 19 23.94 -39.52 22.05
N LEU A 20 23.26 -40.21 22.96
CA LEU A 20 23.02 -39.69 24.32
C LEU A 20 24.34 -39.45 25.07
N SER A 21 25.28 -40.37 24.96
CA SER A 21 26.62 -40.23 25.56
C SER A 21 27.37 -39.03 24.97
N GLU A 22 27.35 -38.89 23.65
CA GLU A 22 28.02 -37.79 22.97
C GLU A 22 27.34 -36.44 23.25
N LEU A 23 26.00 -36.42 23.39
CA LEU A 23 25.24 -35.23 23.79
C LEU A 23 25.66 -34.75 25.19
N GLU A 24 25.79 -35.64 26.17
CA GLU A 24 26.24 -35.26 27.52
C GLU A 24 27.68 -34.74 27.52
N ILE A 25 28.58 -35.39 26.78
CA ILE A 25 29.96 -34.90 26.61
C ILE A 25 29.96 -33.52 25.95
N PHE A 26 29.12 -33.33 24.93
CA PHE A 26 29.03 -32.09 24.19
C PHE A 26 28.49 -30.94 25.06
N LYS A 27 27.53 -31.20 25.96
CA LYS A 27 27.02 -30.21 26.93
C LYS A 27 28.13 -29.65 27.84
N LEU A 28 29.18 -30.43 28.12
CA LEU A 28 30.32 -29.95 28.92
C LEU A 28 31.23 -28.99 28.14
N ARG A 29 31.36 -29.14 26.81
CA ARG A 29 32.20 -28.30 25.94
C ARG A 29 31.51 -27.97 24.61
N PRO A 30 30.47 -27.11 24.64
CA PRO A 30 29.63 -26.83 23.48
C PRO A 30 30.29 -25.97 22.39
N SER A 31 31.50 -25.43 22.65
CA SER A 31 32.30 -24.68 21.68
C SER A 31 33.12 -25.56 20.74
N LYS A 32 33.38 -26.82 21.12
CA LYS A 32 34.20 -27.72 20.32
C LYS A 32 33.37 -28.29 19.18
N GLU A 33 33.88 -28.22 17.95
CA GLU A 33 33.24 -28.88 16.82
C GLU A 33 33.27 -30.41 17.02
N SER A 34 32.11 -31.06 16.87
CA SER A 34 32.03 -32.53 16.82
C SER A 34 31.30 -32.96 15.55
N ALA A 35 32.05 -33.51 14.59
CA ALA A 35 31.50 -34.10 13.38
C ALA A 35 30.68 -35.36 13.70
N SER A 36 31.16 -36.21 14.62
CA SER A 36 30.47 -37.43 15.06
C SER A 36 29.07 -37.12 15.60
N PHE A 37 28.95 -36.09 16.45
CA PHE A 37 27.67 -35.67 16.99
C PHE A 37 26.71 -35.17 15.90
N ALA A 38 27.21 -34.41 14.92
CA ALA A 38 26.42 -33.93 13.80
C ALA A 38 25.90 -35.09 12.93
N GLU A 39 26.74 -36.09 12.66
CA GLU A 39 26.38 -37.30 11.91
C GLU A 39 25.33 -38.13 12.64
N LEU A 40 25.50 -38.35 13.94
CA LEU A 40 24.54 -39.08 14.78
C LEU A 40 23.19 -38.36 14.85
N THR A 41 23.21 -37.03 15.01
CA THR A 41 21.97 -36.23 15.02
C THR A 41 21.23 -36.36 13.69
N ASN A 42 21.96 -36.29 12.57
CA ASN A 42 21.37 -36.43 11.25
C ASN A 42 20.81 -37.85 11.04
N PHE A 43 21.56 -38.88 11.43
CA PHE A 43 21.13 -40.27 11.39
C PHE A 43 19.84 -40.49 12.18
N ILE A 44 19.79 -40.08 13.45
CA ILE A 44 18.59 -40.23 14.30
C ILE A 44 17.41 -39.46 13.70
N SER A 45 17.61 -38.23 13.22
CA SER A 45 16.52 -37.46 12.60
C SER A 45 15.88 -38.17 11.40
N HIS A 46 16.69 -38.88 10.59
CA HIS A 46 16.21 -39.64 9.44
C HIS A 46 15.51 -40.95 9.78
N VAL A 47 15.82 -41.52 10.94
CA VAL A 47 15.35 -42.85 11.37
C VAL A 47 14.23 -42.75 12.42
N SER A 48 14.08 -41.58 13.05
CA SER A 48 13.08 -41.26 14.08
C SER A 48 11.63 -41.67 13.74
N PRO A 49 11.12 -41.59 12.50
CA PRO A 49 9.74 -42.01 12.21
C PRO A 49 9.51 -43.51 12.36
N HIS A 50 10.57 -44.32 12.30
CA HIS A 50 10.49 -45.77 12.42
C HIS A 50 10.63 -46.27 13.87
N TYR A 51 11.13 -45.43 14.79
CA TYR A 51 11.30 -45.75 16.22
C TYR A 51 10.75 -44.61 17.08
N PRO A 52 9.42 -44.34 17.02
CA PRO A 52 8.82 -43.18 17.66
C PRO A 52 8.93 -43.21 19.18
N GLU A 53 8.88 -44.39 19.81
CA GLU A 53 8.97 -44.56 21.27
C GLU A 53 10.35 -44.19 21.80
N ASP A 54 11.41 -44.71 21.19
CA ASP A 54 12.79 -44.44 21.61
C ASP A 54 13.21 -42.99 21.29
N CYS A 55 12.64 -42.37 20.26
CA CYS A 55 12.96 -41.01 19.82
C CYS A 55 12.10 -39.91 20.44
N LYS A 56 11.24 -40.18 21.43
CA LYS A 56 10.32 -39.16 22.00
C LYS A 56 11.05 -37.92 22.54
N ASP A 57 12.19 -38.14 23.19
CA ASP A 57 12.98 -37.06 23.83
C ASP A 57 13.96 -36.40 22.87
N PHE A 58 14.21 -36.97 21.69
CA PHE A 58 15.17 -36.44 20.74
C PHE A 58 14.88 -34.96 20.35
N PRO A 59 13.63 -34.57 20.00
CA PRO A 59 13.35 -33.19 19.64
C PRO A 59 13.58 -32.23 20.81
N SER A 60 13.14 -32.59 22.02
CA SER A 60 13.27 -31.73 23.22
C SER A 60 14.74 -31.55 23.63
N GLN A 61 15.56 -32.59 23.50
CA GLN A 61 17.00 -32.54 23.76
C GLN A 61 17.73 -31.59 22.80
N ILE A 62 17.47 -31.71 21.48
CA ILE A 62 18.10 -30.83 20.48
C ILE A 62 17.60 -29.39 20.61
N MET A 63 16.32 -29.19 20.89
CA MET A 63 15.76 -27.87 21.14
C MET A 63 16.40 -27.20 22.37
N GLY A 64 16.54 -27.93 23.48
CA GLY A 64 17.18 -27.44 24.69
C GLY A 64 18.66 -27.09 24.49
N LEU A 65 19.38 -27.86 23.67
CA LEU A 65 20.77 -27.58 23.31
C LEU A 65 20.88 -26.26 22.52
N LEU A 66 20.03 -26.10 21.50
CA LEU A 66 19.99 -24.88 20.69
C LEU A 66 19.58 -23.67 21.54
N GLU A 67 18.56 -23.79 22.39
CA GLU A 67 18.10 -22.67 23.20
C GLU A 67 19.17 -22.17 24.20
N LYS A 68 19.95 -23.08 24.81
CA LYS A 68 20.99 -22.71 25.78
C LYS A 68 22.30 -22.26 25.13
N HIS A 69 22.72 -22.90 24.04
CA HIS A 69 24.08 -22.76 23.53
C HIS A 69 24.20 -22.14 22.12
N HIS A 70 23.12 -21.63 21.52
CA HIS A 70 23.12 -21.09 20.15
C HIS A 70 24.19 -20.03 19.83
N ALA A 71 24.72 -19.32 20.82
CA ALA A 71 25.76 -18.30 20.62
C ALA A 71 27.16 -18.91 20.45
N VAL A 72 27.40 -20.07 21.06
CA VAL A 72 28.72 -20.71 21.16
C VAL A 72 28.88 -21.85 20.14
N LEU A 73 27.77 -22.49 19.74
CA LEU A 73 27.76 -23.54 18.73
C LEU A 73 28.34 -23.07 17.38
N THR A 74 29.07 -23.95 16.71
CA THR A 74 29.59 -23.67 15.37
C THR A 74 28.45 -23.46 14.35
N PRO A 75 28.62 -22.58 13.34
CA PRO A 75 27.60 -22.32 12.32
C PRO A 75 27.08 -23.58 11.62
N ASN A 76 27.99 -24.49 11.25
CA ASN A 76 27.64 -25.75 10.59
C ASN A 76 26.79 -26.64 11.50
N LEU A 77 27.20 -26.83 12.76
CA LEU A 77 26.45 -27.66 13.69
C LEU A 77 25.05 -27.07 13.94
N ARG A 78 24.93 -25.76 14.19
CA ARG A 78 23.60 -25.10 14.36
C ARG A 78 22.68 -25.36 13.18
N LYS A 79 23.22 -25.27 11.96
CA LYS A 79 22.46 -25.56 10.74
C LYS A 79 21.99 -27.02 10.70
N THR A 80 22.88 -27.97 10.99
CA THR A 80 22.54 -29.41 11.02
C THR A 80 21.47 -29.71 12.07
N LEU A 81 21.60 -29.17 13.28
CA LEU A 81 20.61 -29.36 14.35
C LEU A 81 19.23 -28.82 13.97
N ILE A 82 19.17 -27.64 13.34
CA ILE A 82 17.90 -27.07 12.86
C ILE A 82 17.32 -27.87 11.71
N GLN A 83 18.14 -28.35 10.76
CA GLN A 83 17.66 -29.20 9.67
C GLN A 83 17.10 -30.53 10.19
N ALA A 84 17.72 -31.12 11.21
CA ALA A 84 17.21 -32.30 11.90
C ALA A 84 15.83 -32.04 12.53
N LEU A 85 15.65 -30.93 13.25
CA LEU A 85 14.35 -30.56 13.83
C LEU A 85 13.28 -30.30 12.75
N ILE A 86 13.63 -29.62 11.65
CA ILE A 86 12.73 -29.40 10.51
C ILE A 86 12.30 -30.73 9.89
N LEU A 87 13.21 -31.69 9.76
CA LEU A 87 12.89 -33.01 9.21
C LEU A 87 11.91 -33.76 10.12
N VAL A 88 12.19 -33.80 11.42
CA VAL A 88 11.32 -34.43 12.43
C VAL A 88 9.93 -33.79 12.43
N ARG A 89 9.87 -32.45 12.32
CA ARG A 89 8.62 -31.67 12.16
C ARG A 89 7.84 -32.07 10.92
N ASN A 90 8.49 -32.14 9.77
CA ASN A 90 7.86 -32.54 8.49
C ASN A 90 7.33 -33.98 8.53
N ARG A 91 7.83 -34.82 9.44
CA ARG A 91 7.38 -36.19 9.68
C ARG A 91 6.28 -36.30 10.74
N GLY A 92 5.86 -35.18 11.35
CA GLY A 92 4.77 -35.14 12.32
C GLY A 92 5.16 -35.50 13.76
N LEU A 93 6.45 -35.67 14.07
CA LEU A 93 6.95 -36.04 15.39
C LEU A 93 7.19 -34.82 16.32
N LEU A 94 7.05 -33.60 15.80
CA LEU A 94 7.22 -32.36 16.55
C LEU A 94 6.08 -31.39 16.25
N ALA A 95 5.57 -30.75 17.30
CA ALA A 95 4.52 -29.74 17.17
C ALA A 95 5.07 -28.45 16.52
N PRO A 96 4.33 -27.81 15.59
CA PRO A 96 4.79 -26.61 14.89
C PRO A 96 5.09 -25.46 15.85
N LEU A 97 4.22 -25.27 16.86
CA LEU A 97 4.31 -24.17 17.80
C LEU A 97 5.65 -24.14 18.55
N GLU A 98 6.15 -25.30 18.98
CA GLU A 98 7.38 -25.43 19.75
C GLU A 98 8.60 -25.07 18.90
N LEU A 99 8.69 -25.65 17.70
CA LEU A 99 9.78 -25.37 16.77
C LEU A 99 9.80 -23.91 16.33
N LEU A 100 8.64 -23.35 15.95
CA LEU A 100 8.55 -21.97 15.48
C LEU A 100 8.96 -20.96 16.57
N LYS A 101 8.59 -21.19 17.84
CA LYS A 101 9.04 -20.37 18.98
C LYS A 101 10.57 -20.39 19.10
N LEU A 102 11.20 -21.56 18.95
CA LEU A 102 12.66 -21.67 18.95
C LEU A 102 13.28 -20.93 17.75
N CYS A 103 12.74 -21.11 16.55
CA CYS A 103 13.22 -20.44 15.34
C CYS A 103 13.23 -18.90 15.50
N PHE A 104 12.17 -18.32 16.05
CA PHE A 104 12.13 -16.88 16.32
C PHE A 104 13.17 -16.44 17.35
N LYS A 105 13.39 -17.21 18.42
CA LYS A 105 14.47 -16.91 19.39
C LYS A 105 15.83 -16.91 18.70
N LEU A 106 16.08 -17.86 17.80
CA LEU A 106 17.35 -18.00 17.08
C LEU A 106 17.62 -16.91 16.03
N PHE A 107 16.65 -16.04 15.71
CA PHE A 107 16.94 -14.87 14.87
C PHE A 107 17.96 -13.90 15.50
N ARG A 108 18.17 -13.97 16.81
CA ARG A 108 19.23 -13.21 17.52
C ARG A 108 20.65 -13.70 17.18
N CYS A 109 20.79 -14.90 16.61
CA CYS A 109 22.10 -15.43 16.24
C CYS A 109 22.74 -14.61 15.12
N ASN A 110 24.03 -14.29 15.26
CA ASN A 110 24.83 -13.58 14.26
C ASN A 110 25.27 -14.49 13.09
N ASP A 111 24.29 -15.12 12.43
CA ASP A 111 24.53 -16.02 11.31
C ASP A 111 23.50 -15.77 10.20
N LYS A 112 23.97 -15.22 9.07
CA LYS A 112 23.10 -14.83 7.96
C LYS A 112 22.43 -16.05 7.32
N ASN A 113 23.15 -17.15 7.16
CA ASN A 113 22.67 -18.35 6.48
C ASN A 113 21.65 -19.07 7.34
N LEU A 114 21.92 -19.17 8.65
CA LEU A 114 20.96 -19.72 9.60
C LEU A 114 19.66 -18.90 9.62
N ARG A 115 19.76 -17.57 9.70
CA ARG A 115 18.55 -16.71 9.70
C ARG A 115 17.74 -16.85 8.41
N GLN A 116 18.37 -17.06 7.26
CA GLN A 116 17.66 -17.31 6.01
C GLN A 116 16.94 -18.66 6.05
N LEU A 117 17.62 -19.72 6.47
CA LEU A 117 17.01 -21.06 6.65
C LEU A 117 15.80 -21.01 7.59
N LEU A 118 15.93 -20.31 8.72
CA LEU A 118 14.85 -20.13 9.70
C LEU A 118 13.68 -19.36 9.08
N PHE A 119 13.95 -18.27 8.36
CA PHE A 119 12.93 -17.48 7.68
C PHE A 119 12.14 -18.33 6.67
N ASP A 120 12.85 -19.05 5.79
CA ASP A 120 12.22 -19.88 4.75
C ASP A 120 11.36 -20.99 5.38
N HIS A 121 11.85 -21.63 6.44
CA HIS A 121 11.09 -22.65 7.16
C HIS A 121 9.85 -22.08 7.84
N ILE A 122 9.96 -20.97 8.57
CA ILE A 122 8.82 -20.34 9.27
C ILE A 122 7.71 -20.02 8.28
N VAL A 123 8.04 -19.35 7.17
CA VAL A 123 7.06 -18.96 6.15
C VAL A 123 6.43 -20.19 5.50
N ALA A 124 7.21 -21.23 5.21
CA ALA A 124 6.71 -22.45 4.60
C ALA A 124 5.80 -23.27 5.53
N ASP A 125 6.20 -23.48 6.79
CA ASP A 125 5.44 -24.27 7.76
C ASP A 125 4.13 -23.56 8.14
N VAL A 126 4.17 -22.24 8.40
CA VAL A 126 2.94 -21.46 8.68
C VAL A 126 1.99 -21.48 7.49
N LYS A 127 2.51 -21.37 6.26
CA LYS A 127 1.67 -21.50 5.05
C LYS A 127 1.07 -22.91 4.93
N MET A 128 1.84 -23.95 5.20
CA MET A 128 1.39 -25.35 5.10
C MET A 128 0.31 -25.65 6.13
N VAL A 129 0.48 -25.22 7.38
CA VAL A 129 -0.51 -25.39 8.46
C VAL A 129 -1.83 -24.70 8.09
N ASN A 130 -1.78 -23.53 7.44
CA ASN A 130 -2.96 -22.78 7.04
C ASN A 130 -3.51 -23.12 5.64
N LEU A 131 -2.96 -24.13 4.95
CA LEU A 131 -3.31 -24.42 3.55
C LEU A 131 -4.74 -24.94 3.38
N LYS A 132 -5.20 -25.82 4.29
CA LYS A 132 -6.54 -26.42 4.22
C LYS A 132 -7.57 -25.62 5.03
N LYS A 133 -7.25 -25.33 6.29
CA LYS A 133 -8.07 -24.56 7.22
C LYS A 133 -7.15 -23.66 8.03
N LYS A 134 -7.57 -22.42 8.27
CA LYS A 134 -6.83 -21.50 9.14
C LYS A 134 -6.86 -22.03 10.59
N ASP A 135 -5.68 -22.28 11.15
CA ASP A 135 -5.54 -22.64 12.57
C ASP A 135 -5.44 -21.36 13.41
N GLU A 136 -6.60 -20.83 13.77
CA GLU A 136 -6.72 -19.57 14.53
C GLU A 136 -5.99 -19.63 15.88
N ALA A 137 -5.98 -20.80 16.55
CA ALA A 137 -5.36 -20.96 17.86
C ALA A 137 -3.83 -20.86 17.75
N LEU A 138 -3.25 -21.61 16.81
CA LEU A 138 -1.81 -21.55 16.54
C LEU A 138 -1.38 -20.17 16.04
N ASN A 139 -2.13 -19.60 15.08
CA ASN A 139 -1.84 -18.27 14.53
C ASN A 139 -1.84 -17.21 15.64
N ARG A 140 -2.84 -17.20 16.52
CA ARG A 140 -2.95 -16.22 17.62
C ARG A 140 -1.76 -16.31 18.58
N GLN A 141 -1.28 -17.51 18.87
CA GLN A 141 -0.12 -17.73 19.74
C GLN A 141 1.19 -17.29 19.06
N LEU A 142 1.38 -17.64 17.77
CA LEU A 142 2.56 -17.23 17.01
C LEU A 142 2.62 -15.72 16.79
N GLN A 143 1.50 -15.11 16.41
CA GLN A 143 1.35 -13.65 16.30
C GLN A 143 1.70 -12.98 17.62
N GLY A 144 1.13 -13.45 18.74
CA GLY A 144 1.44 -12.91 20.07
C GLY A 144 2.93 -12.99 20.42
N PHE A 145 3.63 -14.05 20.00
CA PHE A 145 5.08 -14.17 20.17
C PHE A 145 5.86 -13.22 19.25
N LEU A 146 5.49 -13.16 17.97
CA LEU A 146 6.12 -12.30 16.97
C LEU A 146 5.98 -10.82 17.31
N TYR A 147 4.82 -10.39 17.80
CA TYR A 147 4.60 -8.98 18.16
C TYR A 147 5.49 -8.56 19.33
N LYS A 148 5.73 -9.45 20.30
CA LYS A 148 6.72 -9.20 21.36
C LYS A 148 8.14 -9.07 20.78
N MET A 149 8.49 -9.86 19.77
CA MET A 149 9.80 -9.83 19.11
C MET A 149 10.00 -8.61 18.18
N VAL A 150 8.93 -7.97 17.71
CA VAL A 150 9.01 -6.71 16.94
C VAL A 150 9.09 -5.50 17.87
N GLY A 151 8.63 -5.63 19.12
CA GLY A 151 8.73 -4.61 20.15
C GLY A 151 10.17 -4.27 20.57
N ALA A 152 10.30 -3.23 21.39
CA ALA A 152 11.58 -2.61 21.77
C ALA A 152 12.56 -3.52 22.55
N GLU A 153 12.09 -4.65 23.06
CA GLU A 153 12.88 -5.57 23.90
C GLU A 153 13.77 -6.54 23.09
N ALA A 154 13.63 -6.58 21.77
CA ALA A 154 14.36 -7.50 20.90
C ALA A 154 15.64 -6.90 20.32
N SER A 155 16.61 -7.77 20.01
CA SER A 155 17.77 -7.41 19.16
C SER A 155 17.31 -6.84 17.82
N GLU A 156 17.97 -5.79 17.32
CA GLU A 156 17.66 -5.15 16.03
C GLU A 156 17.52 -6.16 14.89
N ILE A 157 18.41 -7.17 14.85
CA ILE A 157 18.42 -8.21 13.83
C ILE A 157 17.17 -9.09 13.94
N ALA A 158 16.79 -9.45 15.16
CA ALA A 158 15.64 -10.31 15.41
C ALA A 158 14.32 -9.58 15.14
N ALA A 159 14.21 -8.31 15.54
CA ALA A 159 13.07 -7.46 15.23
C ALA A 159 12.90 -7.31 13.71
N LYS A 160 14.01 -7.09 12.99
CA LYS A 160 13.99 -6.97 11.52
C LYS A 160 13.52 -8.24 10.85
N LYS A 161 14.09 -9.40 11.23
CA LYS A 161 13.68 -10.69 10.66
C LYS A 161 12.24 -11.04 11.01
N SER A 162 11.79 -10.73 12.21
CA SER A 162 10.40 -10.93 12.64
C SER A 162 9.43 -10.07 11.81
N LEU A 163 9.79 -8.81 11.54
CA LEU A 163 9.02 -7.93 10.67
C LEU A 163 9.02 -8.39 9.21
N GLU A 164 10.15 -8.87 8.68
CA GLU A 164 10.21 -9.48 7.34
C GLU A 164 9.27 -10.69 7.23
N VAL A 165 9.15 -11.51 8.28
CA VAL A 165 8.21 -12.65 8.31
C VAL A 165 6.76 -12.17 8.26
N LEU A 166 6.39 -11.15 9.03
CA LEU A 166 5.03 -10.59 9.01
C LEU A 166 4.66 -10.06 7.62
N VAL A 167 5.58 -9.33 6.98
CA VAL A 167 5.38 -8.79 5.62
C VAL A 167 5.22 -9.92 4.59
N GLU A 168 6.04 -10.97 4.67
CA GLU A 168 5.97 -12.09 3.72
C GLU A 168 4.69 -12.95 3.92
N LEU A 169 4.26 -13.16 5.17
CA LEU A 169 3.01 -13.87 5.46
C LEU A 169 1.77 -13.07 5.02
N TYR A 170 1.81 -11.74 5.12
CA TYR A 170 0.77 -10.87 4.58
C TYR A 170 0.75 -10.93 3.05
N ARG A 171 1.93 -10.82 2.40
CA ARG A 171 2.08 -10.93 0.93
C ARG A 171 1.51 -12.23 0.39
N ARG A 172 1.71 -13.34 1.11
CA ARG A 172 1.20 -14.67 0.76
C ARG A 172 -0.27 -14.90 1.14
N ARG A 173 -0.99 -13.86 1.57
CA ARG A 173 -2.40 -13.90 1.98
C ARG A 173 -2.69 -14.88 3.14
N VAL A 174 -1.70 -15.13 4.00
CA VAL A 174 -1.86 -16.04 5.16
C VAL A 174 -2.38 -15.26 6.37
N TRP A 175 -1.70 -14.16 6.73
CA TRP A 175 -2.08 -13.27 7.84
C TRP A 175 -2.41 -11.88 7.30
N THR A 176 -3.69 -11.64 7.03
CA THR A 176 -4.22 -10.41 6.43
C THR A 176 -5.13 -9.64 7.38
N ASP A 177 -4.98 -9.87 8.67
CA ASP A 177 -5.82 -9.32 9.73
C ASP A 177 -5.31 -7.97 10.24
N ALA A 178 -6.22 -7.18 10.84
CA ALA A 178 -5.90 -5.86 11.38
C ALA A 178 -4.80 -5.92 12.47
N ARG A 179 -4.75 -6.99 13.25
CA ARG A 179 -3.73 -7.15 14.31
C ARG A 179 -2.32 -7.22 13.72
N THR A 180 -2.16 -7.98 12.63
CA THR A 180 -0.89 -8.09 11.88
C THR A 180 -0.48 -6.74 11.29
N VAL A 181 -1.42 -6.01 10.68
CA VAL A 181 -1.15 -4.67 10.14
C VAL A 181 -0.68 -3.70 11.24
N ASN A 182 -1.36 -3.69 12.39
CA ASN A 182 -1.00 -2.79 13.49
C ASN A 182 0.32 -3.17 14.17
N ALA A 183 0.70 -4.46 14.16
CA ALA A 183 2.04 -4.87 14.58
C ALA A 183 3.13 -4.34 13.64
N ILE A 184 2.89 -4.34 12.33
CA ILE A 184 3.79 -3.72 11.35
C ILE A 184 3.83 -2.19 11.54
N ALA A 185 2.68 -1.57 11.86
CA ALA A 185 2.58 -0.13 12.12
C ALA A 185 3.48 0.33 13.28
N GLN A 186 3.74 -0.50 14.29
CA GLN A 186 4.67 -0.19 15.39
C GLN A 186 6.08 0.10 14.88
N GLY A 187 6.50 -0.54 13.78
CA GLY A 187 7.83 -0.34 13.19
C GLY A 187 8.00 1.00 12.47
N VAL A 188 6.91 1.69 12.10
CA VAL A 188 6.93 2.97 11.35
C VAL A 188 7.65 4.09 12.12
N ALA A 189 7.47 4.15 13.45
CA ALA A 189 8.11 5.15 14.30
C ALA A 189 9.34 4.61 15.04
N SER A 190 9.89 3.47 14.60
CA SER A 190 11.07 2.87 15.24
C SER A 190 12.30 3.76 15.11
N PRO A 191 13.16 3.88 16.15
CA PRO A 191 14.44 4.58 16.02
C PRO A 191 15.39 3.90 15.02
N VAL A 192 15.18 2.61 14.74
CA VAL A 192 15.97 1.85 13.77
C VAL A 192 15.45 2.12 12.36
N ALA A 193 16.23 2.87 11.56
CA ALA A 193 15.87 3.23 10.19
C ALA A 193 15.49 2.03 9.31
N LYS A 194 16.15 0.87 9.46
CA LYS A 194 15.83 -0.34 8.69
C LYS A 194 14.42 -0.89 8.98
N LEU A 195 13.96 -0.83 10.24
CA LEU A 195 12.62 -1.27 10.63
C LEU A 195 11.55 -0.30 10.12
N MET A 196 11.83 1.00 10.26
CA MET A 196 11.00 2.08 9.74
C MET A 196 10.79 1.95 8.23
N VAL A 197 11.89 1.85 7.47
CA VAL A 197 11.85 1.72 6.00
C VAL A 197 11.11 0.46 5.57
N LEU A 198 11.31 -0.68 6.26
CA LEU A 198 10.60 -1.91 5.96
C LEU A 198 9.08 -1.77 6.20
N SER A 199 8.69 -1.14 7.31
CA SER A 199 7.29 -0.91 7.68
C SER A 199 6.60 0.05 6.72
N MET A 200 7.24 1.16 6.35
CA MET A 200 6.68 2.13 5.39
C MET A 200 6.55 1.53 4.00
N ASN A 201 7.54 0.77 3.53
CA ASN A 201 7.48 0.09 2.24
C ASN A 201 6.38 -0.98 2.17
N PHE A 202 6.05 -1.61 3.30
CA PHE A 202 4.88 -2.47 3.39
C PHE A 202 3.61 -1.67 3.05
N PHE A 203 3.31 -0.59 3.76
CA PHE A 203 2.09 0.19 3.50
C PHE A 203 2.04 0.85 2.12
N LEU A 204 3.19 1.22 1.54
CA LEU A 204 3.23 1.91 0.26
C LEU A 204 3.18 0.97 -0.95
N GLY A 205 3.65 -0.28 -0.82
CA GLY A 205 3.95 -1.14 -1.95
C GLY A 205 3.48 -2.59 -1.85
N ILE A 206 2.89 -3.03 -0.73
CA ILE A 206 2.47 -4.43 -0.57
C ILE A 206 1.42 -4.85 -1.60
N ASP A 207 0.46 -3.99 -1.92
CA ASP A 207 -0.62 -4.30 -2.86
C ASP A 207 -0.07 -4.58 -4.27
N ARG A 208 0.94 -3.82 -4.70
CA ARG A 208 1.62 -4.04 -5.97
C ARG A 208 2.37 -5.37 -5.98
N LYS A 209 3.09 -5.69 -4.90
CA LYS A 209 3.83 -6.94 -4.77
C LYS A 209 2.92 -8.17 -4.77
N ILE A 210 1.73 -8.06 -4.20
CA ILE A 210 0.70 -9.11 -4.23
C ILE A 210 0.17 -9.26 -5.66
N ALA A 211 -0.16 -8.15 -6.32
CA ALA A 211 -0.63 -8.18 -7.71
C ALA A 211 0.41 -8.79 -8.67
N ASP A 212 1.69 -8.48 -8.48
CA ASP A 212 2.80 -9.05 -9.26
C ASP A 212 2.94 -10.57 -9.02
N ASP A 213 2.79 -11.04 -7.78
CA ASP A 213 2.84 -12.47 -7.45
C ASP A 213 1.64 -13.23 -8.03
N ASP A 214 0.45 -12.65 -7.96
CA ASP A 214 -0.76 -13.24 -8.53
C ASP A 214 -0.63 -13.35 -10.06
N ALA A 215 -0.04 -12.35 -10.70
CA ALA A 215 0.28 -12.38 -12.13
C ALA A 215 1.33 -13.44 -12.48
N ALA A 216 2.37 -13.61 -11.67
CA ALA A 216 3.42 -14.62 -11.88
C ALA A 216 2.94 -16.06 -11.61
N GLY A 217 2.02 -16.25 -10.66
CA GLY A 217 1.39 -17.55 -10.36
C GLY A 217 0.40 -18.02 -11.43
N SER A 218 -0.04 -17.11 -12.31
CA SER A 218 -0.74 -17.46 -13.53
C SER A 218 0.28 -18.08 -14.50
N LEU A 219 0.31 -19.41 -14.56
CA LEU A 219 1.02 -20.26 -15.54
C LEU A 219 0.54 -20.05 -16.99
N TYR A 220 0.28 -18.80 -17.38
CA TYR A 220 -0.07 -18.44 -18.72
C TYR A 220 1.20 -18.15 -19.51
N GLU A 221 1.73 -19.18 -20.17
CA GLU A 221 2.62 -18.96 -21.31
C GLU A 221 1.75 -18.52 -22.50
N PRO A 222 1.88 -17.27 -22.98
CA PRO A 222 1.20 -16.86 -24.20
C PRO A 222 1.72 -17.70 -25.37
N GLU A 223 0.82 -18.23 -26.22
CA GLU A 223 1.23 -18.79 -27.51
C GLU A 223 2.05 -17.74 -28.27
N GLN A 224 3.19 -18.14 -28.84
CA GLN A 224 4.09 -17.25 -29.57
C GLN A 224 3.33 -16.53 -30.70
N VAL A 225 3.24 -15.21 -30.61
CA VAL A 225 2.57 -14.37 -31.60
C VAL A 225 3.46 -14.26 -32.84
N GLN A 226 2.94 -14.67 -34.00
CA GLN A 226 3.66 -14.57 -35.26
C GLN A 226 3.67 -13.12 -35.73
N THR A 227 4.72 -12.40 -35.36
CA THR A 227 4.88 -10.95 -35.62
C THR A 227 5.35 -10.62 -37.05
N HIS A 228 5.57 -11.63 -37.89
CA HIS A 228 6.04 -11.50 -39.28
C HIS A 228 7.26 -10.57 -39.43
N GLN A 229 8.26 -10.71 -38.55
CA GLN A 229 9.42 -9.80 -38.47
C GLN A 229 10.27 -9.78 -39.76
N HIS A 230 10.30 -10.89 -40.49
CA HIS A 230 11.08 -11.06 -41.73
C HIS A 230 10.23 -10.92 -43.01
N SER A 231 9.02 -10.35 -42.94
CA SER A 231 8.14 -10.20 -44.11
C SER A 231 7.43 -8.85 -44.15
N LYS A 232 7.02 -8.39 -45.35
CA LYS A 232 6.30 -7.11 -45.52
C LYS A 232 5.01 -7.09 -44.68
N LYS A 233 4.83 -6.04 -43.88
CA LYS A 233 3.63 -5.84 -43.05
C LYS A 233 2.46 -5.39 -43.93
N THR A 234 1.52 -6.29 -44.21
CA THR A 234 0.26 -5.99 -44.90
C THR A 234 -0.89 -5.84 -43.90
N ALA A 235 -1.94 -5.10 -44.27
CA ALA A 235 -3.11 -4.87 -43.40
C ALA A 235 -3.76 -6.18 -42.91
N LYS A 236 -3.77 -7.23 -43.75
CA LYS A 236 -4.25 -8.58 -43.37
C LYS A 236 -3.40 -9.22 -42.27
N ARG A 237 -2.08 -9.03 -42.30
CA ARG A 237 -1.15 -9.56 -41.29
C ARG A 237 -1.21 -8.78 -39.97
N ALA A 238 -1.41 -7.47 -40.04
CA ALA A 238 -1.67 -6.66 -38.85
C ALA A 238 -2.94 -7.13 -38.11
N ARG A 239 -4.04 -7.35 -38.85
CA ARG A 239 -5.29 -7.92 -38.30
C ARG A 239 -5.10 -9.33 -37.74
N HIS A 240 -4.25 -10.15 -38.36
CA HIS A 240 -3.93 -11.51 -37.86
C HIS A 240 -3.18 -11.45 -36.51
N VAL A 241 -2.19 -10.56 -36.38
CA VAL A 241 -1.46 -10.34 -35.12
C VAL A 241 -2.38 -9.82 -34.02
N GLU A 242 -3.29 -8.87 -34.32
CA GLU A 242 -4.27 -8.40 -33.35
C GLU A 242 -5.24 -9.50 -32.92
N LYS A 243 -5.70 -10.34 -33.85
CA LYS A 243 -6.57 -11.49 -33.53
C LYS A 243 -5.87 -12.49 -32.62
N GLN A 244 -4.58 -12.76 -32.82
CA GLN A 244 -3.78 -13.63 -31.94
C GLN A 244 -3.62 -13.01 -30.54
N LYS A 245 -3.30 -11.71 -30.44
CA LYS A 245 -3.21 -11.00 -29.16
C LYS A 245 -4.54 -10.96 -28.41
N ALA A 246 -5.64 -10.70 -29.11
CA ALA A 246 -6.99 -10.69 -28.54
C ALA A 246 -7.43 -12.10 -28.08
N GLY A 247 -7.08 -13.15 -28.85
CA GLY A 247 -7.32 -14.54 -28.47
C GLY A 247 -6.58 -14.95 -27.21
N ASN A 248 -5.30 -14.56 -27.10
CA ASN A 248 -4.48 -14.75 -25.90
C ASN A 248 -5.07 -14.03 -24.69
N ARG A 249 -5.49 -12.76 -24.85
CA ARG A 249 -6.18 -11.99 -23.80
C ARG A 249 -7.48 -12.66 -23.35
N ARG A 250 -8.31 -13.13 -24.28
CA ARG A 250 -9.59 -13.80 -23.98
C ARG A 250 -9.39 -15.13 -23.25
N ARG A 251 -8.40 -15.93 -23.65
CA ARG A 251 -8.05 -17.20 -22.99
C ARG A 251 -7.47 -16.99 -21.60
N ARG A 252 -6.68 -15.92 -21.39
CA ARG A 252 -6.19 -15.51 -20.06
C ARG A 252 -7.37 -15.20 -19.13
N LEU A 253 -8.27 -14.31 -19.57
CA LEU A 253 -9.45 -13.90 -18.81
C LEU A 253 -10.39 -15.08 -18.51
N ALA A 254 -10.59 -16.02 -19.45
CA ALA A 254 -11.43 -17.20 -19.24
C ALA A 254 -10.84 -18.20 -18.22
N LYS A 255 -9.50 -18.34 -18.16
CA LYS A 255 -8.84 -19.18 -17.13
C LYS A 255 -8.76 -18.48 -15.77
N GLU A 256 -8.58 -17.16 -15.77
CA GLU A 256 -8.70 -16.31 -14.56
C GLU A 256 -10.13 -16.35 -14.00
N ALA A 257 -11.16 -16.54 -14.84
CA ALA A 257 -12.53 -16.75 -14.38
C ALA A 257 -12.79 -18.17 -13.83
N GLY A 258 -12.01 -19.17 -14.25
CA GLY A 258 -12.15 -20.57 -13.81
C GLY A 258 -11.43 -20.91 -12.50
N LYS A 259 -10.40 -20.13 -12.13
CA LYS A 259 -9.84 -20.11 -10.78
C LYS A 259 -10.49 -18.93 -10.07
N GLY A 260 -11.45 -19.18 -9.16
CA GLY A 260 -12.15 -18.12 -8.45
C GLY A 260 -11.21 -16.97 -8.10
N ALA A 261 -11.55 -15.76 -8.54
CA ALA A 261 -10.68 -14.59 -8.40
C ALA A 261 -10.25 -14.48 -6.94
N PRO A 262 -8.95 -14.25 -6.65
CA PRO A 262 -8.51 -14.04 -5.28
C PRO A 262 -9.38 -12.95 -4.65
N GLU A 263 -9.92 -13.19 -3.45
CA GLU A 263 -10.74 -12.19 -2.76
C GLU A 263 -10.03 -10.83 -2.76
N PRO A 264 -10.74 -9.73 -3.07
CA PRO A 264 -10.14 -8.41 -3.09
C PRO A 264 -9.64 -8.08 -1.68
N LEU A 265 -8.34 -7.82 -1.55
CA LEU A 265 -7.75 -7.49 -0.26
C LEU A 265 -8.03 -6.02 0.06
N PHE A 266 -8.48 -5.74 1.28
CA PHE A 266 -8.56 -4.36 1.76
C PHE A 266 -7.14 -3.76 1.82
N PRO A 267 -6.95 -2.50 1.39
CA PRO A 267 -5.67 -1.83 1.54
C PRO A 267 -5.21 -1.86 2.99
N ALA A 268 -3.93 -2.20 3.22
CA ALA A 268 -3.40 -2.35 4.58
C ALA A 268 -3.58 -1.06 5.42
N ILE A 269 -3.56 0.11 4.77
CA ILE A 269 -3.77 1.40 5.43
C ILE A 269 -5.15 1.49 6.09
N ASN A 270 -6.18 0.85 5.55
CA ASN A 270 -7.54 0.90 6.10
C ASN A 270 -7.71 0.01 7.35
N LEU A 271 -6.76 -0.89 7.60
CA LEU A 271 -6.80 -1.80 8.75
C LEU A 271 -6.07 -1.23 9.99
N LEU A 272 -5.62 0.03 9.94
CA LEU A 272 -5.00 0.72 11.06
C LEU A 272 -6.03 1.03 12.17
N HIS A 273 -5.67 0.74 13.43
CA HIS A 273 -6.54 1.03 14.58
C HIS A 273 -6.51 2.51 14.99
N ASP A 274 -5.33 3.11 14.98
CA ASP A 274 -5.11 4.53 15.33
C ASP A 274 -4.28 5.20 14.22
N PRO A 275 -4.93 5.63 13.13
CA PRO A 275 -4.24 6.25 12.00
C PRO A 275 -3.73 7.66 12.35
N GLN A 276 -4.42 8.41 13.22
CA GLN A 276 -4.01 9.74 13.67
C GLN A 276 -2.72 9.67 14.49
N GLY A 277 -2.70 8.89 15.57
CA GLY A 277 -1.52 8.78 16.42
C GLY A 277 -0.34 8.11 15.72
N LEU A 278 -0.58 7.30 14.68
CA LEU A 278 0.50 6.80 13.81
C LEU A 278 1.10 7.93 12.95
N ALA A 279 0.27 8.76 12.32
CA ALA A 279 0.73 9.88 11.49
C ALA A 279 1.52 10.90 12.32
N GLU A 280 1.05 11.24 13.53
CA GLU A 280 1.74 12.13 14.46
C GLU A 280 3.09 11.59 14.91
N ARG A 281 3.17 10.30 15.27
CA ARG A 281 4.44 9.65 15.65
C ARG A 281 5.42 9.59 14.49
N ALA A 282 4.94 9.25 13.28
CA ALA A 282 5.76 9.26 12.07
C ALA A 282 6.30 10.67 11.77
N PHE A 283 5.47 11.70 11.93
CA PHE A 283 5.86 13.08 11.73
C PHE A 283 6.82 13.61 12.80
N ALA A 284 6.64 13.21 14.06
CA ALA A 284 7.60 13.52 15.13
C ALA A 284 8.97 12.90 14.85
N SER A 285 9.00 11.68 14.31
CA SER A 285 10.23 11.03 13.82
C SER A 285 10.87 11.82 12.67
N LEU A 286 10.06 12.25 11.69
CA LEU A 286 10.50 13.05 10.54
C LEU A 286 11.15 14.38 10.93
N LYS A 287 10.67 15.00 12.02
CA LYS A 287 11.23 16.25 12.56
C LYS A 287 12.59 16.07 13.24
N LYS A 288 12.75 14.96 13.98
CA LYS A 288 13.94 14.70 14.80
C LYS A 288 15.09 14.03 14.04
N ALA A 289 14.76 13.33 12.95
CA ALA A 289 15.69 12.40 12.32
C ALA A 289 16.84 13.09 11.54
N ASP A 290 18.07 12.82 11.96
CA ASP A 290 19.29 12.97 11.14
C ASP A 290 19.43 11.78 10.17
N GLN A 291 18.39 11.59 9.34
CA GLN A 291 18.35 10.53 8.35
C GLN A 291 18.65 11.07 6.95
N ARG A 292 19.16 10.17 6.09
CA ARG A 292 19.33 10.45 4.66
C ARG A 292 18.03 10.96 4.05
N PHE A 293 18.15 11.89 3.12
CA PHE A 293 17.00 12.57 2.52
C PHE A 293 16.01 11.60 1.86
N GLU A 294 16.48 10.53 1.22
CA GLU A 294 15.62 9.46 0.66
C GLU A 294 14.68 8.84 1.70
N VAL A 295 15.16 8.65 2.94
CA VAL A 295 14.32 8.10 4.01
C VAL A 295 13.28 9.13 4.43
N ARG A 296 13.66 10.41 4.55
CA ARG A 296 12.70 11.50 4.84
C ARG A 296 11.62 11.59 3.78
N LEU A 297 11.98 11.41 2.51
CA LEU A 297 11.07 11.39 1.37
C LEU A 297 10.07 10.23 1.47
N LEU A 298 10.54 9.05 1.88
CA LEU A 298 9.68 7.89 2.17
C LEU A 298 8.69 8.18 3.32
N GLN A 299 9.14 8.86 4.38
CA GLN A 299 8.27 9.25 5.49
C GLN A 299 7.21 10.26 5.04
N MET A 300 7.58 11.27 4.25
CA MET A 300 6.64 12.26 3.68
C MET A 300 5.57 11.57 2.80
N ASN A 301 5.99 10.62 1.96
CA ASN A 301 5.07 9.82 1.13
C ASN A 301 4.10 9.00 2.00
N PHE A 302 4.62 8.32 3.02
CA PHE A 302 3.80 7.52 3.93
C PHE A 302 2.78 8.40 4.67
N ILE A 303 3.23 9.49 5.30
CA ILE A 303 2.36 10.42 6.05
C ILE A 303 1.27 10.98 5.14
N SER A 304 1.64 11.54 3.99
CA SER A 304 0.65 12.11 3.04
C SER A 304 -0.39 11.08 2.60
N ARG A 305 -0.03 9.80 2.44
CA ARG A 305 -0.99 8.73 2.09
C ARG A 305 -1.97 8.43 3.22
N VAL A 306 -1.49 8.36 4.45
CA VAL A 306 -2.32 8.12 5.64
C VAL A 306 -3.27 9.28 5.87
N LEU A 307 -2.79 10.53 5.75
CA LEU A 307 -3.63 11.73 5.84
C LEU A 307 -4.78 11.70 4.82
N ALA A 308 -4.47 11.37 3.57
CA ALA A 308 -5.47 11.35 2.49
C ALA A 308 -6.53 10.27 2.67
N HIS A 309 -6.13 9.05 3.04
CA HIS A 309 -7.07 7.91 3.14
C HIS A 309 -8.02 8.06 4.33
N HIS A 310 -7.51 8.55 5.46
CA HIS A 310 -8.29 8.68 6.70
C HIS A 310 -8.82 10.11 6.94
N ARG A 311 -8.59 11.04 5.99
CA ARG A 311 -8.99 12.46 6.07
C ARG A 311 -8.54 13.13 7.38
N LEU A 312 -7.27 12.92 7.74
CA LEU A 312 -6.70 13.34 9.02
C LEU A 312 -6.14 14.76 9.00
N LEU A 313 -6.27 15.46 10.13
CA LEU A 313 -5.71 16.80 10.30
C LEU A 313 -4.34 16.75 10.98
N LEU A 314 -3.30 17.06 10.21
CA LEU A 314 -1.93 17.23 10.71
C LEU A 314 -1.33 18.53 10.15
N LEU A 315 -1.85 19.67 10.60
CA LEU A 315 -1.51 21.00 10.05
C LEU A 315 0.00 21.30 9.98
N PRO A 316 0.81 20.95 11.01
CA PRO A 316 2.25 21.18 10.96
C PRO A 316 2.98 20.45 9.82
N PHE A 317 2.37 19.45 9.19
CA PHE A 317 2.92 18.76 8.03
C PHE A 317 3.05 19.69 6.82
N TYR A 318 2.06 20.55 6.58
CA TYR A 318 2.04 21.47 5.44
C TYR A 318 3.14 22.53 5.56
N THR A 319 3.26 23.16 6.73
CA THR A 319 4.34 24.12 7.03
C THR A 319 5.73 23.47 6.97
N TYR A 320 5.85 22.18 7.28
CA TYR A 320 7.09 21.43 7.10
C TYR A 320 7.43 21.21 5.62
N LEU A 321 6.46 20.77 4.81
CA LEU A 321 6.67 20.58 3.36
C LEU A 321 6.96 21.89 2.64
N GLN A 322 6.34 23.01 3.04
CA GLN A 322 6.54 24.34 2.47
C GLN A 322 8.03 24.74 2.40
N ARG A 323 8.83 24.35 3.40
CA ARG A 323 10.28 24.62 3.45
C ARG A 323 11.07 23.98 2.30
N TYR A 324 10.53 22.91 1.72
CA TYR A 324 11.12 22.17 0.61
C TYR A 324 10.57 22.59 -0.76
N VAL A 325 9.57 23.48 -0.80
CA VAL A 325 8.97 24.02 -2.02
C VAL A 325 9.89 25.09 -2.60
N THR A 326 11.06 24.68 -3.08
CA THR A 326 12.02 25.56 -3.75
C THR A 326 12.53 24.90 -5.04
N GLY A 327 12.75 25.69 -6.10
CA GLY A 327 13.16 25.14 -7.40
C GLY A 327 14.53 24.45 -7.43
N LYS A 328 15.38 24.68 -6.41
CA LYS A 328 16.71 24.05 -6.27
C LYS A 328 16.68 22.72 -5.50
N GLN A 329 15.54 22.39 -4.86
CA GLN A 329 15.45 21.23 -4.00
C GLN A 329 15.50 19.92 -4.82
N GLU A 330 16.27 18.95 -4.33
CA GLU A 330 16.31 17.62 -4.93
C GLU A 330 14.97 16.89 -4.73
N HIS A 331 14.53 16.15 -5.76
CA HIS A 331 13.25 15.43 -5.78
C HIS A 331 12.01 16.31 -5.51
N VAL A 332 12.07 17.61 -5.81
CA VAL A 332 10.97 18.53 -5.48
C VAL A 332 9.63 18.14 -6.11
N THR A 333 9.62 17.53 -7.29
CA THR A 333 8.40 17.02 -7.93
C THR A 333 7.69 15.96 -7.09
N GLN A 334 8.44 15.12 -6.37
CA GLN A 334 7.89 14.13 -5.45
C GLN A 334 7.32 14.79 -4.20
N ILE A 335 8.02 15.79 -3.66
CA ILE A 335 7.57 16.57 -2.51
C ILE A 335 6.26 17.30 -2.83
N LEU A 336 6.16 17.92 -4.01
CA LEU A 336 4.93 18.53 -4.50
C LEU A 336 3.81 17.50 -4.64
N ALA A 337 4.10 16.31 -5.18
CA ALA A 337 3.12 15.23 -5.25
C ALA A 337 2.62 14.80 -3.86
N TYR A 338 3.50 14.72 -2.85
CA TYR A 338 3.13 14.40 -1.47
C TYR A 338 2.33 15.51 -0.79
N LEU A 339 2.66 16.77 -1.07
CA LEU A 339 1.86 17.92 -0.64
C LEU A 339 0.43 17.79 -1.16
N VAL A 340 0.29 17.63 -2.49
CA VAL A 340 -1.03 17.52 -3.12
C VAL A 340 -1.75 16.29 -2.59
N GLN A 341 -1.05 15.16 -2.39
CA GLN A 341 -1.63 13.93 -1.85
C GLN A 341 -2.16 14.10 -0.43
N GLY A 342 -1.47 14.86 0.42
CA GLY A 342 -1.92 15.12 1.80
C GLY A 342 -3.16 15.99 1.89
N CYS A 343 -3.41 16.86 0.89
CA CYS A 343 -4.56 17.75 0.86
C CYS A 343 -5.90 16.99 0.68
N HIS A 344 -6.91 17.36 1.46
CA HIS A 344 -8.29 16.89 1.34
C HIS A 344 -9.27 17.96 1.81
N GLU A 345 -10.56 17.77 1.53
CA GLU A 345 -11.65 18.71 1.81
C GLU A 345 -11.66 19.28 3.23
N LEU A 346 -11.37 18.46 4.25
CA LEU A 346 -11.38 18.89 5.66
C LEU A 346 -10.16 19.73 6.09
N VAL A 347 -9.15 19.92 5.24
CA VAL A 347 -7.97 20.74 5.60
C VAL A 347 -8.35 22.23 5.53
N PRO A 348 -8.02 23.05 6.56
CA PRO A 348 -8.24 24.49 6.52
C PRO A 348 -7.58 25.14 5.28
N PRO A 349 -8.33 25.96 4.52
CA PRO A 349 -7.81 26.62 3.31
C PRO A 349 -6.58 27.48 3.58
N ASP A 350 -6.49 28.17 4.72
CA ASP A 350 -5.39 29.11 5.03
C ASP A 350 -4.02 28.43 5.06
N GLU A 351 -3.94 27.25 5.70
CA GLU A 351 -2.72 26.45 5.79
C GLU A 351 -2.23 26.00 4.40
N VAL A 352 -3.18 25.67 3.52
CA VAL A 352 -2.89 25.21 2.16
C VAL A 352 -2.61 26.41 1.24
N LEU A 353 -3.25 27.55 1.45
CA LEU A 353 -3.05 28.77 0.68
C LEU A 353 -1.62 29.29 0.82
N ALA A 354 -1.04 29.23 2.02
CA ALA A 354 0.37 29.55 2.23
C ALA A 354 1.29 28.65 1.38
N CYS A 355 0.97 27.36 1.26
CA CYS A 355 1.69 26.42 0.40
C CYS A 355 1.50 26.75 -1.10
N VAL A 356 0.28 27.05 -1.52
CA VAL A 356 -0.05 27.43 -2.91
C VAL A 356 0.69 28.71 -3.33
N ARG A 357 0.71 29.73 -2.47
CA ARG A 357 1.48 30.97 -2.70
C ARG A 357 2.98 30.70 -2.80
N ALA A 358 3.52 29.83 -1.95
CA ALA A 358 4.93 29.42 -2.02
C ALA A 358 5.25 28.68 -3.34
N VAL A 359 4.37 27.78 -3.80
CA VAL A 359 4.51 27.12 -5.10
C VAL A 359 4.50 28.16 -6.22
N ALA A 360 3.54 29.09 -6.23
CA ALA A 360 3.47 30.12 -7.26
C ALA A 360 4.73 31.00 -7.27
N HIS A 361 5.16 31.50 -6.11
CA HIS A 361 6.34 32.36 -6.00
C HIS A 361 7.63 31.67 -6.48
N HIS A 362 7.84 30.39 -6.15
CA HIS A 362 9.09 29.70 -6.49
C HIS A 362 9.08 28.98 -7.86
N PHE A 363 7.91 28.58 -8.36
CA PHE A 363 7.80 27.79 -9.59
C PHE A 363 7.19 28.56 -10.75
N VAL A 364 6.21 29.44 -10.48
CA VAL A 364 5.48 30.22 -11.47
C VAL A 364 6.04 31.65 -11.48
N SER A 365 7.27 31.78 -11.93
CA SER A 365 7.97 33.07 -12.06
C SER A 365 8.60 33.19 -13.44
N ASP A 366 8.83 34.42 -13.91
CA ASP A 366 9.48 34.68 -15.20
C ASP A 366 10.92 34.15 -15.27
N ARG A 367 11.54 33.89 -14.11
CA ARG A 367 12.90 33.34 -14.02
C ARG A 367 12.93 31.81 -14.01
N SER A 368 11.77 31.16 -13.86
CA SER A 368 11.66 29.71 -13.79
C SER A 368 11.67 29.10 -15.19
N ASN A 369 12.23 27.89 -15.32
CA ASN A 369 12.13 27.13 -16.58
C ASN A 369 10.67 26.79 -16.88
N ASN A 370 10.29 26.74 -18.16
CA ASN A 370 8.92 26.44 -18.62
C ASN A 370 8.39 25.12 -18.02
N ASP A 371 9.24 24.10 -17.90
CA ASP A 371 8.87 22.82 -17.28
C ASP A 371 8.49 23.00 -15.79
N MET A 372 9.24 23.84 -15.07
CA MET A 372 8.98 24.12 -13.65
C MET A 372 7.70 24.93 -13.46
N VAL A 373 7.44 25.88 -14.37
CA VAL A 373 6.17 26.62 -14.42
C VAL A 373 5.00 25.67 -14.66
N ALA A 374 5.12 24.75 -15.61
CA ALA A 374 4.09 23.74 -15.89
C ALA A 374 3.85 22.80 -14.69
N VAL A 375 4.91 22.38 -13.99
CA VAL A 375 4.79 21.59 -12.75
C VAL A 375 4.10 22.39 -11.64
N GLY A 376 4.47 23.67 -11.46
CA GLY A 376 3.85 24.56 -10.47
C GLY A 376 2.35 24.73 -10.70
N LEU A 377 1.96 25.08 -11.93
CA LEU A 377 0.55 25.25 -12.32
C LEU A 377 -0.26 23.96 -12.14
N ASN A 378 0.28 22.81 -12.53
CA ASN A 378 -0.38 21.52 -12.33
C ASN A 378 -0.52 21.15 -10.85
N THR A 379 0.48 21.49 -10.03
CA THR A 379 0.45 21.28 -8.58
C THR A 379 -0.66 22.13 -7.95
N ILE A 380 -0.72 23.43 -8.27
CA ILE A 380 -1.76 24.34 -7.77
C ILE A 380 -3.15 23.85 -8.19
N ARG A 381 -3.33 23.48 -9.47
CA ARG A 381 -4.57 22.90 -9.97
C ARG A 381 -4.98 21.66 -9.19
N ALA A 382 -4.05 20.74 -8.94
CA ALA A 382 -4.36 19.50 -8.24
C ALA A 382 -4.67 19.72 -6.75
N ILE A 383 -4.07 20.74 -6.11
CA ILE A 383 -4.40 21.14 -4.74
C ILE A 383 -5.82 21.70 -4.69
N VAL A 384 -6.15 22.64 -5.59
CA VAL A 384 -7.48 23.26 -5.67
C VAL A 384 -8.57 22.21 -5.97
N ALA A 385 -8.26 21.21 -6.80
CA ALA A 385 -9.20 20.12 -7.09
C ALA A 385 -9.52 19.26 -5.84
N ARG A 386 -8.60 19.17 -4.86
CA ARG A 386 -8.81 18.43 -3.61
C ARG A 386 -9.38 19.29 -2.48
N VAL A 387 -9.11 20.59 -2.51
CA VAL A 387 -9.61 21.58 -1.55
C VAL A 387 -10.27 22.73 -2.30
N PRO A 388 -11.50 22.53 -2.82
CA PRO A 388 -12.23 23.59 -3.56
C PRO A 388 -12.49 24.84 -2.72
N ALA A 389 -12.59 24.68 -1.39
CA ALA A 389 -12.75 25.77 -0.43
C ALA A 389 -11.63 26.83 -0.50
N LEU A 390 -10.48 26.53 -1.11
CA LEU A 390 -9.44 27.53 -1.41
C LEU A 390 -9.92 28.66 -2.31
N LEU A 391 -10.94 28.40 -3.13
CA LEU A 391 -11.56 29.39 -3.99
C LEU A 391 -12.85 29.97 -3.37
N ALA A 392 -13.27 29.48 -2.20
CA ALA A 392 -14.38 30.05 -1.48
C ALA A 392 -13.92 31.39 -0.90
N VAL A 393 -14.55 32.46 -1.37
CA VAL A 393 -14.37 33.78 -0.79
C VAL A 393 -15.00 33.73 0.61
N GLU A 394 -14.27 34.08 1.67
CA GLU A 394 -14.94 34.51 2.89
C GLU A 394 -15.61 35.84 2.56
N ASP A 395 -16.94 35.83 2.45
CA ASP A 395 -17.72 37.06 2.50
C ASP A 395 -17.60 37.55 3.95
N GLY A 396 -16.54 38.30 4.25
CA GLY A 396 -16.56 39.20 5.38
C GLY A 396 -17.72 40.17 5.15
N GLY A 397 -18.87 39.84 5.73
CA GLY A 397 -20.04 40.71 5.73
C GLY A 397 -19.67 42.05 6.34
N GLY A 398 -19.89 43.11 5.58
CA GLY A 398 -19.60 44.47 6.00
C GLY A 398 -19.17 45.31 4.81
N GLU A 399 -20.13 46.02 4.23
CA GLU A 399 -19.88 47.28 3.56
C GLU A 399 -19.26 48.26 4.58
N GLU A 400 -17.99 48.11 4.91
CA GLU A 400 -17.23 49.16 5.56
C GLU A 400 -15.90 49.33 4.82
N GLU A 401 -15.91 50.28 3.91
CA GLU A 401 -14.72 50.98 3.43
C GLU A 401 -14.05 51.68 4.63
N GLY A 402 -13.28 50.91 5.40
CA GLY A 402 -12.39 51.42 6.45
C GLY A 402 -10.95 51.35 5.98
N GLU A 403 -10.38 52.51 5.63
CA GLU A 403 -8.94 52.69 5.49
C GLU A 403 -8.25 52.37 6.83
N GLY A 404 -7.81 51.13 6.99
CA GLY A 404 -7.16 50.65 8.20
C GLY A 404 -6.40 49.35 7.90
N ALA A 405 -5.11 49.35 8.19
CA ALA A 405 -4.16 48.32 7.78
C ALA A 405 -4.58 46.89 8.17
N GLY A 406 -4.51 45.95 7.21
CA GLY A 406 -4.23 44.53 7.50
C GLY A 406 -5.21 43.45 7.03
N GLY A 407 -6.26 43.75 6.24
CA GLY A 407 -7.22 42.73 5.78
C GLY A 407 -7.08 42.35 4.30
N ALA A 408 -6.35 41.28 3.98
CA ALA A 408 -6.20 40.76 2.61
C ALA A 408 -7.42 39.89 2.20
N GLY A 409 -8.61 40.48 2.10
CA GLY A 409 -9.85 39.77 1.78
C GLY A 409 -10.32 40.00 0.34
N ARG A 410 -10.52 38.94 -0.44
CA ARG A 410 -11.13 38.90 -1.80
C ARG A 410 -10.34 39.46 -2.99
N GLY A 411 -9.82 40.69 -2.93
CA GLY A 411 -9.14 41.32 -4.09
C GLY A 411 -7.84 40.61 -4.49
N ASP A 412 -7.06 40.18 -3.51
CA ASP A 412 -5.76 39.53 -3.69
C ASP A 412 -5.88 38.11 -4.27
N LEU A 413 -6.89 37.33 -3.84
CA LEU A 413 -7.11 35.98 -4.36
C LEU A 413 -7.60 36.00 -5.82
N ALA A 414 -8.51 36.92 -6.16
CA ALA A 414 -8.97 37.08 -7.53
C ALA A 414 -7.82 37.54 -8.46
N ALA A 415 -6.99 38.49 -8.02
CA ALA A 415 -5.80 38.89 -8.74
C ALA A 415 -4.83 37.70 -8.95
N PHE A 416 -4.56 36.95 -7.88
CA PHE A 416 -3.72 35.76 -7.92
C PHE A 416 -4.20 34.71 -8.95
N VAL A 417 -5.50 34.39 -8.94
CA VAL A 417 -6.10 33.43 -9.89
C VAL A 417 -6.00 33.95 -11.33
N GLN A 418 -6.19 35.26 -11.54
CA GLN A 418 -6.07 35.88 -12.87
C GLN A 418 -4.63 35.90 -13.38
N ASP A 419 -3.65 36.10 -12.51
CA ASP A 419 -2.23 36.05 -12.87
C ASP A 419 -1.84 34.65 -13.33
N LEU A 420 -2.27 33.60 -12.62
CA LEU A 420 -2.08 32.22 -13.04
C LEU A 420 -2.78 31.90 -14.37
N ALA A 421 -3.99 32.44 -14.58
CA ALA A 421 -4.72 32.29 -15.84
C ALA A 421 -4.01 32.99 -17.03
N GLY A 422 -3.22 34.03 -16.77
CA GLY A 422 -2.42 34.75 -17.78
C GLY A 422 -1.47 33.83 -18.55
N TYR A 423 -0.95 32.77 -17.91
CA TYR A 423 -0.07 31.78 -18.52
C TYR A 423 -0.75 30.93 -19.62
N ALA A 424 -2.08 31.00 -19.77
CA ALA A 424 -2.79 30.35 -20.88
C ALA A 424 -2.42 30.91 -22.27
N LYS A 425 -1.74 32.07 -22.30
CA LYS A 425 -1.19 32.72 -23.50
C LYS A 425 0.33 32.68 -23.58
N ALA A 426 0.99 31.85 -22.75
CA ALA A 426 2.44 31.68 -22.80
C ALA A 426 2.88 31.12 -24.17
N ARG A 427 4.18 31.31 -24.49
CA ARG A 427 4.75 30.77 -25.74
C ARG A 427 4.90 29.25 -25.71
N ASP A 428 5.18 28.70 -24.54
CA ASP A 428 5.45 27.28 -24.36
C ASP A 428 4.17 26.45 -24.25
N LYS A 429 4.08 25.38 -25.05
CA LYS A 429 2.91 24.51 -25.10
C LYS A 429 2.63 23.81 -23.76
N SER A 430 3.67 23.41 -23.02
CA SER A 430 3.52 22.71 -21.73
C SER A 430 2.85 23.61 -20.69
N VAL A 431 3.30 24.87 -20.63
CA VAL A 431 2.77 25.92 -19.75
C VAL A 431 1.33 26.26 -20.14
N VAL A 432 1.06 26.44 -21.43
CA VAL A 432 -0.29 26.71 -21.94
C VAL A 432 -1.27 25.60 -21.58
N VAL A 433 -0.88 24.33 -21.73
CA VAL A 433 -1.73 23.18 -21.37
C VAL A 433 -2.01 23.15 -19.86
N ALA A 434 -0.99 23.36 -19.03
CA ALA A 434 -1.13 23.40 -17.57
C ALA A 434 -2.05 24.56 -17.12
N ALA A 435 -1.84 25.76 -17.65
CA ALA A 435 -2.64 26.95 -17.35
C ALA A 435 -4.09 26.80 -17.80
N ARG A 436 -4.34 26.25 -19.01
CA ARG A 436 -5.71 25.96 -19.47
C ARG A 436 -6.41 24.92 -18.60
N GLY A 437 -5.69 23.90 -18.15
CA GLY A 437 -6.22 22.94 -17.18
C GLY A 437 -6.65 23.61 -15.87
N PHE A 438 -5.86 24.55 -15.36
CA PHE A 438 -6.21 25.33 -14.18
C PHE A 438 -7.43 26.23 -14.43
N VAL A 439 -7.46 26.96 -15.55
CA VAL A 439 -8.60 27.81 -15.94
C VAL A 439 -9.89 27.00 -16.05
N ASN A 440 -9.86 25.82 -16.66
CA ASN A 440 -11.05 24.96 -16.78
C ASN A 440 -11.58 24.53 -15.40
N LEU A 441 -10.70 24.14 -14.48
CA LEU A 441 -11.11 23.82 -13.11
C LEU A 441 -11.78 25.02 -12.41
N VAL A 442 -11.25 26.23 -12.58
CA VAL A 442 -11.85 27.44 -12.00
C VAL A 442 -13.19 27.78 -12.65
N LYS A 443 -13.38 27.50 -13.95
CA LYS A 443 -14.69 27.68 -14.62
C LYS A 443 -15.78 26.77 -14.06
N GLU A 444 -15.41 25.57 -13.64
CA GLU A 444 -16.32 24.60 -13.03
C GLU A 444 -16.64 24.98 -11.58
N LEU A 445 -15.63 25.39 -10.80
CA LEU A 445 -15.77 25.63 -9.36
C LEU A 445 -16.22 27.06 -9.01
N HIS A 446 -15.56 28.08 -9.56
CA HIS A 446 -15.83 29.48 -9.23
C HIS A 446 -15.51 30.44 -10.41
N PRO A 447 -16.33 30.45 -11.48
CA PRO A 447 -16.05 31.25 -12.68
C PRO A 447 -15.99 32.77 -12.46
N ALA A 448 -16.57 33.29 -11.38
CA ALA A 448 -16.53 34.72 -11.06
C ALA A 448 -15.11 35.27 -10.83
N LEU A 449 -14.18 34.42 -10.38
CA LEU A 449 -12.77 34.80 -10.15
C LEU A 449 -12.01 35.08 -11.47
N LEU A 450 -12.47 34.52 -12.59
CA LEU A 450 -11.87 34.74 -13.90
C LEU A 450 -12.41 36.01 -14.57
N ARG A 451 -11.60 36.61 -15.45
CA ARG A 451 -12.05 37.70 -16.33
C ARG A 451 -13.05 37.19 -17.37
N THR A 452 -13.95 38.04 -17.84
CA THR A 452 -14.99 37.70 -18.83
C THR A 452 -14.45 36.98 -20.07
N ARG A 453 -13.28 37.41 -20.57
CA ARG A 453 -12.59 36.78 -21.71
C ARG A 453 -12.24 35.32 -21.45
N ASP A 454 -11.82 35.02 -20.23
CA ASP A 454 -11.24 33.72 -19.88
C ASP A 454 -12.33 32.75 -19.37
N ARG A 455 -13.53 33.23 -18.99
CA ARG A 455 -14.72 32.42 -18.65
C ARG A 455 -15.26 31.64 -19.86
N GLY A 456 -15.31 32.27 -21.03
CA GLY A 456 -15.89 31.66 -22.23
C GLY A 456 -17.41 31.39 -22.09
N ARG A 457 -17.96 30.58 -23.00
CA ARG A 457 -19.40 30.26 -23.05
C ARG A 457 -19.80 29.13 -22.10
N ASP A 458 -18.96 28.13 -21.95
CA ASP A 458 -19.25 26.90 -21.20
C ASP A 458 -18.73 26.99 -19.75
N HIS A 459 -19.37 27.81 -18.93
CA HIS A 459 -19.09 27.87 -17.48
C HIS A 459 -20.40 27.71 -16.69
N VAL A 460 -20.30 27.15 -15.49
CA VAL A 460 -21.47 26.97 -14.63
C VAL A 460 -21.81 28.31 -13.99
N LYS A 461 -22.90 28.94 -14.46
CA LYS A 461 -23.34 30.25 -13.93
C LYS A 461 -23.69 30.09 -12.45
N GLY A 462 -23.17 30.98 -11.61
CA GLY A 462 -23.45 30.97 -10.18
C GLY A 462 -22.71 29.88 -9.37
N ALA A 463 -21.86 29.06 -9.99
CA ALA A 463 -21.07 28.08 -9.26
C ALA A 463 -20.11 28.77 -8.27
N ARG A 464 -20.16 28.30 -7.03
CA ARG A 464 -19.27 28.68 -5.94
C ARG A 464 -18.96 27.42 -5.13
N PRO A 465 -17.69 27.19 -4.77
CA PRO A 465 -17.33 26.10 -3.87
C PRO A 465 -17.92 26.37 -2.49
N LEU A 466 -18.19 25.29 -1.76
CA LEU A 466 -18.57 25.37 -0.36
C LEU A 466 -17.47 26.07 0.44
N ALA A 467 -17.88 26.95 1.36
CA ALA A 467 -16.98 27.49 2.35
C ALA A 467 -16.45 26.38 3.26
N TYR A 468 -15.34 26.63 3.94
CA TYR A 468 -14.76 25.64 4.85
C TYR A 468 -15.73 25.32 5.98
N GLY A 469 -16.08 24.04 6.12
CA GLY A 469 -17.07 23.58 7.11
C GLY A 469 -18.53 23.81 6.71
N GLU A 470 -18.81 24.36 5.54
CA GLU A 470 -20.16 24.47 5.00
C GLU A 470 -20.64 23.11 4.52
N VAL A 471 -21.75 22.62 5.07
CA VAL A 471 -22.40 21.38 4.65
C VAL A 471 -23.69 21.76 3.94
N ARG A 472 -23.83 21.39 2.66
CA ARG A 472 -25.14 21.41 2.00
C ARG A 472 -25.95 20.24 2.54
N ALA A 473 -26.95 20.55 3.37
CA ALA A 473 -27.97 19.58 3.71
C ALA A 473 -28.72 19.19 2.43
N ALA A 474 -28.85 17.90 2.15
CA ALA A 474 -29.67 17.44 1.04
C ALA A 474 -31.14 17.63 1.42
N GLU A 475 -31.78 18.65 0.85
CA GLU A 475 -33.21 18.90 1.05
C GLU A 475 -34.09 17.96 0.18
N GLY A 476 -33.48 17.17 -0.72
CA GLY A 476 -34.16 16.22 -1.59
C GLY A 476 -33.21 15.24 -2.28
N VAL A 477 -33.76 14.37 -3.15
CA VAL A 477 -32.98 13.44 -3.99
C VAL A 477 -32.55 14.18 -5.26
N ASP A 478 -31.26 14.16 -5.55
CA ASP A 478 -30.68 14.79 -6.74
C ASP A 478 -31.31 14.19 -8.01
N GLY A 479 -31.88 15.03 -8.89
CA GLY A 479 -32.59 14.60 -10.11
C GLY A 479 -34.12 14.48 -10.01
N VAL A 480 -34.75 14.83 -8.87
CA VAL A 480 -36.23 14.93 -8.78
C VAL A 480 -36.78 16.01 -9.72
N GLU A 481 -36.04 17.10 -9.92
CA GLU A 481 -36.41 18.17 -10.87
C GLU A 481 -36.45 17.65 -12.32
N LEU A 482 -35.55 16.74 -12.69
CA LEU A 482 -35.53 16.12 -14.03
C LEU A 482 -36.71 15.17 -14.25
N LEU A 483 -37.19 14.51 -13.19
CA LEU A 483 -38.41 13.71 -13.25
C LEU A 483 -39.65 14.60 -13.41
N GLN A 484 -39.70 15.74 -12.70
CA GLN A 484 -40.78 16.71 -12.84
C GLN A 484 -40.80 17.32 -14.26
N GLU A 485 -39.64 17.70 -14.80
CA GLU A 485 -39.52 18.18 -16.18
C GLU A 485 -39.94 17.13 -17.22
N GLU A 486 -39.63 15.84 -16.98
CA GLU A 486 -40.04 14.75 -17.87
C GLU A 486 -41.54 14.42 -17.75
N GLU A 487 -42.11 14.49 -16.54
CA GLU A 487 -43.55 14.37 -16.30
C GLU A 487 -44.33 15.50 -16.97
N GLU A 488 -43.86 16.75 -16.87
CA GLU A 488 -44.44 17.90 -17.57
C GLU A 488 -44.35 17.74 -19.08
N ARG A 489 -43.22 17.24 -19.60
CA ARG A 489 -43.03 16.98 -21.04
C ARG A 489 -43.96 15.87 -21.54
N LEU A 490 -44.15 14.81 -20.75
CA LEU A 490 -45.07 13.72 -21.07
C LEU A 490 -46.53 14.19 -21.00
N ALA A 491 -46.90 14.99 -20.00
CA ALA A 491 -48.23 15.58 -19.90
C ALA A 491 -48.53 16.51 -21.09
N ALA A 492 -47.56 17.31 -21.54
CA ALA A 492 -47.69 18.14 -22.72
C ALA A 492 -47.85 17.31 -24.01
N GLN A 493 -47.15 16.19 -24.12
CA GLN A 493 -47.30 15.27 -25.26
C GLN A 493 -48.66 14.57 -25.26
N GLN A 494 -49.16 14.12 -24.10
CA GLN A 494 -50.49 13.53 -23.96
C GLN A 494 -51.60 14.53 -24.30
N ALA A 495 -51.47 15.78 -23.87
CA ALA A 495 -52.43 16.83 -24.24
C ALA A 495 -52.45 17.10 -25.76
N LEU A 496 -51.31 16.98 -26.45
CA LEU A 496 -51.23 17.08 -27.92
C LEU A 496 -51.84 15.86 -28.63
N GLU A 497 -51.70 14.65 -28.07
CA GLU A 497 -52.32 13.43 -28.60
C GLU A 497 -53.85 13.40 -28.41
N GLU A 498 -54.37 13.94 -27.30
CA GLU A 498 -55.82 14.06 -27.08
C GLU A 498 -56.48 15.06 -28.04
N VAL A 499 -55.80 16.16 -28.39
CA VAL A 499 -56.28 17.12 -29.39
C VAL A 499 -56.28 16.50 -30.80
N GLY A 500 -55.28 15.67 -31.14
CA GLY A 500 -55.22 14.98 -32.43
C GLY A 500 -56.23 13.84 -32.59
N ARG A 501 -56.79 13.30 -31.50
CA ARG A 501 -57.81 12.25 -31.52
C ARG A 501 -59.24 12.79 -31.64
N GLY A 502 -59.46 14.04 -31.22
CA GLY A 502 -60.72 14.75 -31.40
C GLY A 502 -61.01 15.13 -32.86
N GLU A 503 -59.97 15.31 -33.69
CA GLU A 503 -60.13 15.59 -35.13
C GLU A 503 -60.36 14.34 -35.99
N SER A 504 -60.08 13.12 -35.47
CA SER A 504 -60.32 11.87 -36.21
C SER A 504 -61.72 11.27 -36.01
N ASP A 505 -62.40 11.60 -34.90
CA ASP A 505 -63.74 11.07 -34.60
C ASP A 505 -64.87 11.90 -35.25
N GLU A 506 -64.57 13.09 -35.81
CA GLU A 506 -65.55 13.93 -36.54
C GLU A 506 -65.66 13.59 -38.05
N GLU A 507 -64.76 12.77 -38.63
CA GLU A 507 -64.81 12.41 -40.06
C GLU A 507 -65.50 11.05 -40.36
N GLU A 508 -65.92 10.26 -39.36
CA GLU A 508 -66.63 8.97 -39.59
C GLU A 508 -68.17 9.04 -39.44
N GLU A 509 -68.77 10.20 -39.11
CA GLU A 509 -70.25 10.35 -39.01
C GLU A 509 -70.93 10.95 -40.27
N GLU A 510 -70.21 11.19 -41.36
CA GLU A 510 -70.79 11.69 -42.63
C GLU A 510 -70.66 10.71 -43.83
N GLU A 511 -70.96 9.42 -43.66
CA GLU A 511 -71.36 8.54 -44.78
C GLU A 511 -72.43 7.49 -44.35
N GLU A 512 -73.69 7.92 -44.20
CA GLU A 512 -74.90 7.10 -44.44
C GLU A 512 -75.98 7.88 -45.21
#